data_AF-A0A6C0F624-F1
#
_entry.id   AF-A0A6C0F624-F1
#
_cell.length_a   1.000
_cell.length_b   1.000
_cell.length_c   1.000
_cell.angle_alpha   90.00
_cell.angle_beta   90.00
_cell.angle_gamma   90.00
#
_symmetry.space_group_name_H-M   'P 1'
#
loop_
_entity.id
_entity.type
_entity.pdbx_description
1 polymer ?
#
loop_
_entity_poly.entity_id
_entity_poly.type
_entity_poly.pdbx_seq_one_letter_code
_entity_poly.pdbx_strand_id
1 'polypeptide(L)'
;MRSRNISQHFGYEDERQFKTYKQHLFIDFRDFLSDVTQNTEMTITVNLTSTITLYNANNNVTSKNKSLGIPPYEYVKTAELAAYSIPKLDDEMYIILDIPEFSTRLHSSDYDGSYDKFSILYFDNSTMNTGDIKPMKGANFDKKIYNFNPPDRLFNKFTITLRKHGGDIVKLSDFGATNDDTATSLMNKISFLFIFDIKL
;
A
#
# COMPACT_ATOMS: atom_id res chain seq x y z
N MET A 1 8.98 -66.65 10.51
CA MET A 1 8.55 -65.59 11.45
C MET A 1 8.59 -64.26 10.73
N ARG A 2 7.42 -63.64 10.53
CA ARG A 2 7.27 -62.27 10.01
C ARG A 2 7.54 -61.29 11.15
N SER A 3 8.36 -60.27 10.91
CA SER A 3 8.38 -59.05 11.71
C SER A 3 7.97 -57.90 10.81
N ARG A 4 6.78 -57.36 11.06
CA ARG A 4 6.28 -56.12 10.47
C ARG A 4 6.65 -55.01 11.44
N ASN A 5 7.54 -54.10 11.05
CA ASN A 5 7.65 -52.81 11.73
C ASN A 5 6.65 -51.85 11.10
N ILE A 6 5.58 -51.57 11.85
CA ILE A 6 4.60 -50.55 11.56
C ILE A 6 5.00 -49.36 12.44
N SER A 7 5.70 -48.38 11.88
CA SER A 7 5.85 -47.08 12.51
C SER A 7 4.63 -46.23 12.10
N GLN A 8 3.65 -46.15 13.00
CA GLN A 8 2.57 -45.19 12.92
C GLN A 8 3.15 -43.79 13.22
N HIS A 9 3.31 -42.97 12.19
CA HIS A 9 3.40 -41.52 12.36
C HIS A 9 2.01 -40.94 12.19
N PHE A 10 1.35 -40.67 13.32
CA PHE A 10 0.21 -39.76 13.39
C PHE A 10 0.77 -38.34 13.34
N GLY A 11 0.93 -37.81 12.14
CA GLY A 11 1.08 -36.37 11.89
C GLY A 11 -0.20 -35.89 11.21
N TYR A 12 -0.92 -35.00 11.88
CA TYR A 12 -1.98 -34.20 11.26
C TYR A 12 -1.34 -33.29 10.20
N GLU A 13 -1.13 -33.80 8.99
CA GLU A 13 -0.97 -32.97 7.79
C GLU A 13 -2.24 -33.12 6.95
N ASP A 14 -3.38 -32.74 7.52
CA ASP A 14 -4.51 -32.31 6.70
C ASP A 14 -4.36 -30.81 6.43
N GLU A 15 -3.20 -30.44 5.90
CA GLU A 15 -3.09 -29.28 5.03
C GLU A 15 -3.89 -29.61 3.77
N ARG A 16 -5.21 -29.45 3.84
CA ARG A 16 -5.99 -29.19 2.62
C ARG A 16 -5.22 -28.10 1.90
N GLN A 17 -4.56 -28.47 0.80
CA GLN A 17 -3.75 -27.58 -0.01
C GLN A 17 -4.68 -26.55 -0.64
N PHE A 18 -5.11 -25.56 0.14
CA PHE A 18 -5.92 -24.47 -0.36
C PHE A 18 -5.11 -23.80 -1.46
N LYS A 19 -5.67 -23.87 -2.68
CA LYS A 19 -5.06 -23.31 -3.86
C LYS A 19 -4.88 -21.82 -3.59
N THR A 20 -3.64 -21.35 -3.74
CA THR A 20 -3.34 -19.93 -3.58
C THR A 20 -3.62 -19.23 -4.90
N TYR A 21 -4.28 -18.09 -4.85
CA TYR A 21 -4.66 -17.27 -6.00
C TYR A 21 -4.01 -15.90 -5.90
N LYS A 22 -3.64 -15.35 -7.05
CA LYS A 22 -3.13 -13.98 -7.15
C LYS A 22 -4.27 -13.02 -7.42
N GLN A 23 -4.54 -12.14 -6.47
CA GLN A 23 -5.48 -11.06 -6.65
C GLN A 23 -4.72 -9.76 -6.91
N HIS A 24 -5.05 -9.09 -8.01
CA HIS A 24 -4.45 -7.81 -8.37
C HIS A 24 -5.35 -6.69 -7.89
N LEU A 25 -4.76 -5.68 -7.26
CA LEU A 25 -5.46 -4.50 -6.77
C LEU A 25 -4.75 -3.26 -7.31
N PHE A 26 -5.40 -2.58 -8.26
CA PHE A 26 -4.97 -1.27 -8.73
C PHE A 26 -5.63 -0.18 -7.89
N ILE A 27 -4.83 0.79 -7.47
CA ILE A 27 -5.23 1.88 -6.59
C ILE A 27 -4.89 3.18 -7.30
N ASP A 28 -5.93 3.97 -7.55
CA ASP A 28 -5.84 5.27 -8.18
C ASP A 28 -6.20 6.35 -7.15
N PHE A 29 -5.32 7.30 -6.88
CA PHE A 29 -5.54 8.27 -5.81
C PHE A 29 -6.75 9.19 -6.08
N ARG A 30 -7.17 9.31 -7.34
CA ARG A 30 -8.38 10.04 -7.75
C ARG A 30 -9.65 9.50 -7.11
N ASP A 31 -9.63 8.24 -6.71
CA ASP A 31 -10.77 7.62 -6.07
C ASP A 31 -10.87 7.95 -4.58
N PHE A 32 -9.79 8.40 -3.93
CA PHE A 32 -9.73 8.52 -2.48
C PHE A 32 -9.76 9.95 -1.97
N LEU A 33 -9.34 10.91 -2.81
CA LEU A 33 -9.22 12.31 -2.42
C LEU A 33 -10.17 13.18 -3.27
N SER A 34 -11.11 13.85 -2.62
CA SER A 34 -11.90 14.94 -3.22
C SER A 34 -11.40 16.28 -2.67
N ASP A 35 -11.66 17.37 -3.39
CA ASP A 35 -11.38 18.74 -2.93
C ASP A 35 -9.90 18.93 -2.53
N VAL A 36 -9.01 18.38 -3.36
CA VAL A 36 -7.57 18.43 -3.13
C VAL A 36 -7.03 19.84 -3.28
N THR A 37 -6.15 20.21 -2.35
CA THR A 37 -5.42 21.48 -2.35
C THR A 37 -3.92 21.20 -2.34
N GLN A 38 -3.10 22.20 -2.57
CA GLN A 38 -1.64 22.05 -2.45
C GLN A 38 -1.19 21.53 -1.06
N ASN A 39 -1.98 21.75 -0.01
CA ASN A 39 -1.65 21.32 1.35
C ASN A 39 -2.20 19.92 1.69
N THR A 40 -2.90 19.26 0.77
CA THR A 40 -3.45 17.93 1.01
C THR A 40 -2.31 16.94 1.27
N GLU A 41 -2.38 16.30 2.43
CA GLU A 41 -1.46 15.25 2.85
C GLU A 41 -1.73 13.95 2.11
N MET A 42 -0.65 13.27 1.71
CA MET A 42 -0.68 12.06 0.90
C MET A 42 -0.88 10.83 1.78
N THR A 43 -2.06 10.76 2.39
CA THR A 43 -2.56 9.61 3.14
C THR A 43 -3.90 9.18 2.59
N ILE A 44 -4.03 7.91 2.23
CA ILE A 44 -5.32 7.31 1.84
C ILE A 44 -5.56 6.02 2.61
N THR A 45 -6.82 5.75 2.93
CA THR A 45 -7.23 4.46 3.45
C THR A 45 -7.99 3.71 2.37
N VAL A 46 -7.45 2.57 1.98
CA VAL A 46 -8.06 1.66 1.02
C VAL A 46 -8.98 0.73 1.78
N ASN A 47 -10.29 0.87 1.56
CA ASN A 47 -11.30 -0.01 2.15
C ASN A 47 -11.84 -0.94 1.06
N LEU A 48 -11.61 -2.25 1.19
CA LEU A 48 -12.14 -3.24 0.26
C LEU A 48 -13.67 -3.29 0.35
N THR A 49 -14.18 -3.38 1.58
CA THR A 49 -15.61 -3.50 1.88
C THR A 49 -16.26 -2.19 2.31
N SER A 50 -17.58 -2.12 2.11
CA SER A 50 -18.57 -1.06 2.41
C SER A 50 -18.07 0.32 2.87
N THR A 51 -18.55 1.34 2.14
CA THR A 51 -18.46 2.76 2.50
C THR A 51 -19.03 3.01 3.89
N ILE A 52 -18.23 3.55 4.81
CA ILE A 52 -18.74 4.16 6.03
C ILE A 52 -19.15 5.60 5.67
N THR A 53 -20.46 5.85 5.66
CA THR A 53 -21.02 7.20 5.54
C THR A 53 -21.24 7.74 6.95
N LEU A 54 -20.46 8.73 7.34
CA LEU A 54 -20.71 9.46 8.59
C LEU A 54 -21.71 10.57 8.31
N TYR A 55 -22.70 10.72 9.19
CA TYR A 55 -23.68 11.80 9.16
C TYR A 55 -23.44 12.73 10.36
N ASN A 56 -23.59 14.04 10.18
CA ASN A 56 -23.70 14.95 11.32
C ASN A 56 -25.09 14.86 11.97
N ALA A 57 -25.27 15.57 13.08
CA ALA A 57 -26.55 15.69 13.79
C ALA A 57 -27.72 16.23 12.93
N ASN A 58 -27.42 16.84 11.77
CA ASN A 58 -28.41 17.35 10.82
C ASN A 58 -28.64 16.40 9.63
N ASN A 59 -28.18 15.15 9.71
CA ASN A 59 -28.24 14.14 8.63
C ASN A 59 -27.51 14.54 7.33
N ASN A 60 -26.57 15.48 7.39
CA ASN A 60 -25.67 15.74 6.26
C ASN A 60 -24.48 14.80 6.32
N VAL A 61 -24.07 14.27 5.17
CA VAL A 61 -22.86 13.44 5.06
C VAL A 61 -21.63 14.28 5.42
N THR A 62 -20.88 13.87 6.43
CA THR A 62 -19.66 14.55 6.90
C THR A 62 -18.38 13.90 6.42
N SER A 63 -18.41 12.62 6.09
CA SER A 63 -17.26 11.91 5.52
C SER A 63 -17.74 10.73 4.69
N LYS A 64 -17.15 10.56 3.51
CA LYS A 64 -17.38 9.41 2.65
C LYS A 64 -16.05 8.70 2.44
N ASN A 65 -15.79 7.68 3.26
CA ASN A 65 -14.67 6.78 2.98
C ASN A 65 -15.07 5.90 1.79
N LYS A 66 -14.56 6.21 0.60
CA LYS A 66 -14.89 5.45 -0.61
C LYS A 66 -14.40 4.00 -0.43
N SER A 67 -15.33 3.06 -0.54
CA SER A 67 -15.04 1.64 -0.61
C SER A 67 -14.93 1.20 -2.06
N LEU A 68 -14.09 0.19 -2.30
CA LEU A 68 -13.97 -0.48 -3.59
C LEU A 68 -15.14 -1.43 -3.89
N GLY A 69 -15.98 -1.75 -2.90
CA GLY A 69 -17.14 -2.62 -3.08
C GLY A 69 -16.78 -4.08 -3.38
N ILE A 70 -15.58 -4.52 -3.02
CA ILE A 70 -15.14 -5.91 -3.21
C ILE A 70 -15.14 -6.66 -1.86
N PRO A 71 -15.41 -7.98 -1.86
CA PRO A 71 -15.31 -8.78 -0.64
C PRO A 71 -13.91 -8.69 -0.02
N PRO A 72 -13.78 -8.87 1.31
CA PRO A 72 -12.48 -9.00 1.95
C PRO A 72 -11.65 -10.11 1.31
N TYR A 73 -10.34 -9.96 1.33
CA TYR A 73 -9.44 -11.04 0.95
C TYR A 73 -9.26 -11.98 2.14
N GLU A 74 -9.62 -13.24 1.93
CA GLU A 74 -9.48 -14.28 2.95
C GLU A 74 -8.09 -14.90 2.90
N TYR A 75 -7.51 -15.15 4.09
CA TYR A 75 -6.23 -15.84 4.25
C TYR A 75 -5.09 -15.29 3.37
N VAL A 76 -4.91 -13.97 3.39
CA VAL A 76 -3.80 -13.29 2.70
C VAL A 76 -2.47 -13.74 3.29
N LYS A 77 -1.61 -14.31 2.44
CA LYS A 77 -0.26 -14.73 2.81
C LYS A 77 0.77 -13.65 2.53
N THR A 78 0.64 -12.97 1.40
CA THR A 78 1.60 -11.96 0.96
C THR A 78 0.88 -10.77 0.35
N ALA A 79 1.51 -9.61 0.46
CA ALA A 79 1.18 -8.42 -0.29
C ALA A 79 2.45 -7.91 -0.99
N GLU A 80 2.40 -7.81 -2.31
CA GLU A 80 3.49 -7.32 -3.15
C GLU A 80 3.11 -5.98 -3.76
N LEU A 81 3.95 -4.95 -3.60
CA LEU A 81 3.89 -3.79 -4.47
C LEU A 81 4.55 -4.15 -5.81
N ALA A 82 3.75 -4.33 -6.85
CA ALA A 82 4.21 -4.77 -8.17
C ALA A 82 4.58 -3.60 -9.10
N ALA A 83 3.86 -2.48 -9.00
CA ALA A 83 4.17 -1.27 -9.74
C ALA A 83 3.65 -0.03 -9.01
N TYR A 84 4.26 1.12 -9.26
CA TYR A 84 3.81 2.41 -8.76
C TYR A 84 4.11 3.52 -9.75
N SER A 85 3.40 4.61 -9.60
CA SER A 85 3.59 5.84 -10.34
C SER A 85 3.36 6.98 -9.38
N ILE A 86 4.38 7.81 -9.13
CA ILE A 86 4.33 8.93 -8.19
C ILE A 86 5.16 10.07 -8.82
N PRO A 87 4.68 11.32 -8.77
CA PRO A 87 5.49 12.46 -9.16
C PRO A 87 6.77 12.57 -8.33
N LYS A 88 7.82 13.09 -8.92
CA LYS A 88 9.07 13.40 -8.23
C LYS A 88 8.83 14.49 -7.18
N LEU A 89 9.22 14.21 -5.94
CA LEU A 89 9.29 15.21 -4.86
C LEU A 89 10.36 16.26 -5.13
N ASP A 90 10.16 17.46 -4.62
CA ASP A 90 11.18 18.48 -4.57
C ASP A 90 12.30 18.11 -3.58
N ASP A 91 13.55 18.36 -3.95
CA ASP A 91 14.78 18.15 -3.15
C ASP A 91 14.97 16.76 -2.48
N GLU A 92 14.17 15.75 -2.85
CA GLU A 92 14.23 14.41 -2.23
C GLU A 92 14.73 13.34 -3.21
N MET A 93 15.63 12.46 -2.80
CA MET A 93 16.12 11.36 -3.66
C MET A 93 15.18 10.15 -3.66
N TYR A 94 14.33 10.06 -2.64
CA TYR A 94 13.42 8.96 -2.44
C TYR A 94 12.18 9.42 -1.69
N ILE A 95 11.16 8.57 -1.67
CA ILE A 95 9.97 8.74 -0.87
C ILE A 95 9.75 7.45 -0.07
N ILE A 96 9.26 7.58 1.15
CA ILE A 96 9.00 6.44 2.04
C ILE A 96 7.53 6.07 1.86
N LEU A 97 7.31 4.80 1.51
CA LEU A 97 5.98 4.20 1.46
C LEU A 97 5.71 3.54 2.81
N ASP A 98 4.88 4.22 3.61
CA ASP A 98 4.42 3.74 4.90
C ASP A 98 3.05 3.08 4.72
N ILE A 99 3.01 1.78 5.00
CA ILE A 99 1.78 1.00 5.08
C ILE A 99 1.86 0.30 6.44
N PRO A 100 1.21 0.83 7.49
CA PRO A 100 1.35 0.30 8.84
C PRO A 100 0.97 -1.19 8.94
N GLU A 101 -0.01 -1.62 8.15
CA GLU A 101 -0.44 -3.01 8.06
C GLU A 101 0.64 -3.93 7.46
N PHE A 102 1.64 -3.37 6.75
CA PHE A 102 2.78 -4.06 6.13
C PHE A 102 4.13 -3.58 6.71
N SER A 103 4.14 -3.07 7.95
CA SER A 103 5.33 -2.55 8.67
C SER A 103 6.38 -3.63 8.95
N THR A 104 7.47 -3.33 9.65
CA THR A 104 8.54 -4.27 10.08
C THR A 104 9.47 -4.82 9.00
N ARG A 105 9.33 -4.34 7.76
CA ARG A 105 10.15 -4.81 6.64
C ARG A 105 11.47 -4.07 6.49
N LEU A 106 11.51 -2.82 6.90
CA LEU A 106 12.64 -1.92 6.63
C LEU A 106 13.37 -1.53 7.92
N HIS A 107 14.65 -1.89 8.00
CA HIS A 107 15.58 -1.27 8.93
C HIS A 107 16.33 -0.15 8.20
N SER A 108 16.43 1.01 8.81
CA SER A 108 17.03 2.21 8.23
C SER A 108 17.88 2.94 9.26
N SER A 109 18.89 3.68 8.79
CA SER A 109 19.64 4.65 9.58
C SER A 109 18.92 5.99 9.73
N ASP A 110 17.91 6.24 8.90
CA ASP A 110 16.96 7.35 9.08
C ASP A 110 15.92 6.93 10.14
N TYR A 111 16.26 7.29 11.38
CA TYR A 111 15.62 6.83 12.59
C TYR A 111 14.18 7.33 12.75
N ASP A 112 13.88 8.50 12.20
CA ASP A 112 12.59 9.17 12.37
C ASP A 112 11.65 8.92 11.19
N GLY A 113 12.18 8.69 9.99
CA GLY A 113 11.37 8.59 8.78
C GLY A 113 11.04 7.18 8.31
N SER A 114 12.07 6.36 8.09
CA SER A 114 11.96 5.12 7.29
C SER A 114 12.10 3.84 8.11
N TYR A 115 12.54 3.92 9.37
CA TYR A 115 12.58 2.74 10.23
C TYR A 115 11.17 2.15 10.42
N ASP A 116 11.08 0.82 10.34
CA ASP A 116 9.85 0.05 10.55
C ASP A 116 8.74 0.33 9.53
N LYS A 117 9.09 0.86 8.35
CA LYS A 117 8.13 1.12 7.26
C LYS A 117 8.11 -0.01 6.23
N PHE A 118 7.15 0.06 5.31
CA PHE A 118 7.00 -0.96 4.27
C PHE A 118 8.11 -0.87 3.20
N SER A 119 8.39 0.32 2.67
CA SER A 119 9.42 0.46 1.63
C SER A 119 9.97 1.87 1.38
N ILE A 120 11.11 1.93 0.69
CA ILE A 120 11.66 3.15 0.07
C ILE A 120 11.46 3.05 -1.45
N LEU A 121 10.97 4.13 -2.06
CA LEU A 121 10.79 4.28 -3.49
C LEU A 121 11.76 5.36 -3.99
N TYR A 122 12.78 4.96 -4.73
CA TYR A 122 13.76 5.90 -5.28
C TYR A 122 13.23 6.57 -6.54
N PHE A 123 13.67 7.81 -6.74
CA PHE A 123 13.47 8.54 -7.98
C PHE A 123 14.72 8.50 -8.87
N ASP A 124 14.52 8.73 -10.16
CA ASP A 124 15.60 8.91 -11.12
C ASP A 124 16.00 10.39 -11.16
N ASN A 125 16.74 10.84 -10.15
CA ASN A 125 17.15 12.25 -10.01
C ASN A 125 18.03 12.77 -11.16
N SER A 126 18.59 11.87 -11.97
CA SER A 126 19.42 12.27 -13.11
C SER A 126 18.60 12.77 -14.30
N THR A 127 17.32 12.41 -14.37
CA THR A 127 16.46 12.68 -15.52
C THR A 127 15.10 13.27 -15.18
N MET A 128 14.68 13.25 -13.90
CA MET A 128 13.38 13.74 -13.47
C MET A 128 13.50 15.06 -12.70
N ASN A 129 12.75 16.06 -13.12
CA ASN A 129 12.49 17.28 -12.35
C ASN A 129 11.32 17.08 -11.38
N THR A 130 11.15 17.99 -10.42
CA THR A 130 9.99 18.02 -9.52
C THR A 130 8.67 17.97 -10.30
N GLY A 131 7.76 17.09 -9.89
CA GLY A 131 6.47 16.87 -10.56
C GLY A 131 6.50 15.98 -11.81
N ASP A 132 7.69 15.63 -12.31
CA ASP A 132 7.84 14.64 -13.38
C ASP A 132 7.43 13.25 -12.90
N ILE A 133 6.95 12.43 -13.83
CA ILE A 133 6.41 11.10 -13.55
C ILE A 133 7.11 10.05 -14.40
N LYS A 134 7.45 8.94 -13.75
CA LYS A 134 7.95 7.74 -14.42
C LYS A 134 7.32 6.53 -13.74
N PRO A 135 6.48 5.75 -14.43
CA PRO A 135 5.99 4.49 -13.89
C PRO A 135 7.16 3.55 -13.59
N MET A 136 7.16 2.96 -12.41
CA MET A 136 8.24 2.09 -11.94
C MET A 136 7.69 0.72 -11.56
N LYS A 137 8.50 -0.32 -11.82
CA LYS A 137 8.22 -1.64 -11.26
C LYS A 137 8.56 -1.59 -9.77
N GLY A 138 7.75 -2.24 -8.96
CA GLY A 138 8.01 -2.37 -7.53
C GLY A 138 9.26 -3.18 -7.20
N ALA A 139 9.86 -3.85 -8.19
CA ALA A 139 11.06 -4.67 -8.07
C ALA A 139 12.37 -4.03 -8.60
N ASN A 140 12.40 -2.72 -8.84
CA ASN A 140 13.58 -2.05 -9.43
C ASN A 140 14.86 -2.13 -8.56
N PHE A 141 14.74 -2.33 -7.25
CA PHE A 141 15.89 -2.50 -6.33
C PHE A 141 15.76 -3.77 -5.49
N ASP A 142 14.55 -4.03 -5.00
CA ASP A 142 14.21 -5.16 -4.16
C ASP A 142 12.74 -5.53 -4.41
N LYS A 143 12.37 -6.80 -4.23
CA LYS A 143 10.95 -7.19 -4.27
C LYS A 143 10.25 -6.69 -3.01
N LYS A 144 9.30 -5.78 -3.20
CA LYS A 144 8.53 -5.14 -2.11
C LYS A 144 7.37 -6.03 -1.69
N ILE A 145 7.71 -7.14 -1.03
CA ILE A 145 6.77 -8.15 -0.55
C ILE A 145 6.74 -8.12 0.98
N TYR A 146 5.54 -8.06 1.54
CA TYR A 146 5.26 -8.30 2.95
C TYR A 146 4.66 -9.69 3.13
N ASN A 147 5.11 -10.42 4.16
CA ASN A 147 4.62 -11.75 4.48
C ASN A 147 3.80 -11.70 5.77
N PHE A 148 2.54 -12.07 5.70
CA PHE A 148 1.68 -12.20 6.87
C PHE A 148 2.02 -13.51 7.58
N ASN A 149 2.52 -13.40 8.82
CA ASN A 149 2.82 -14.55 9.66
C ASN A 149 2.23 -14.36 11.07
N PRO A 150 1.07 -14.99 11.38
CA PRO A 150 0.29 -15.89 10.52
C PRO A 150 -0.40 -15.16 9.34
N PRO A 151 -0.90 -15.88 8.30
CA PRO A 151 -1.71 -15.28 7.24
C PRO A 151 -2.91 -14.50 7.79
N ASP A 152 -3.20 -13.33 7.22
CA ASP A 152 -4.35 -12.53 7.63
C ASP A 152 -5.64 -13.21 7.17
N ARG A 153 -6.50 -13.56 8.12
CA ARG A 153 -7.73 -14.31 7.83
C ARG A 153 -8.78 -13.47 7.10
N LEU A 154 -8.81 -12.16 7.32
CA LEU A 154 -9.87 -11.28 6.81
C LEU A 154 -9.32 -9.88 6.53
N PHE A 155 -8.49 -9.77 5.50
CA PHE A 155 -7.90 -8.51 5.10
C PHE A 155 -8.93 -7.67 4.34
N ASN A 156 -9.34 -6.54 4.92
CA ASN A 156 -10.41 -5.70 4.38
C ASN A 156 -10.06 -4.22 4.24
N LYS A 157 -8.93 -3.78 4.79
CA LYS A 157 -8.46 -2.40 4.71
C LYS A 157 -6.95 -2.28 4.90
N PHE A 158 -6.38 -1.21 4.38
CA PHE A 158 -5.03 -0.77 4.73
C PHE A 158 -4.83 0.70 4.42
N THR A 159 -3.80 1.30 5.02
CA THR A 159 -3.51 2.73 4.85
C THR A 159 -2.22 2.92 4.09
N ILE A 160 -2.22 3.79 3.09
CA ILE A 160 -1.03 4.20 2.36
C ILE A 160 -0.72 5.63 2.75
N THR A 161 0.46 5.84 3.35
CA THR A 161 1.00 7.16 3.67
C THR A 161 2.33 7.34 2.95
N LEU A 162 2.48 8.47 2.26
CA LEU A 162 3.76 8.86 1.68
C LEU A 162 4.49 9.80 2.63
N ARG A 163 5.76 9.50 2.93
CA ARG A 163 6.58 10.31 3.84
C ARG A 163 7.89 10.74 3.19
N LYS A 164 8.37 11.90 3.63
CA LYS A 164 9.69 12.47 3.31
C LYS A 164 10.77 11.88 4.21
N HIS A 165 12.02 12.20 3.91
CA HIS A 165 13.10 11.98 4.87
C HIS A 165 12.75 12.64 6.22
N GLY A 166 13.05 11.99 7.35
CA GLY A 166 12.69 12.49 8.68
C GLY A 166 11.23 12.26 9.11
N GLY A 167 10.38 11.72 8.23
CA GLY A 167 9.08 11.15 8.61
C GLY A 167 7.85 12.05 8.43
N ASP A 168 8.04 13.30 8.00
CA ASP A 168 6.94 14.20 7.65
C ASP A 168 6.07 13.61 6.54
N ILE A 169 4.76 13.77 6.66
CA ILE A 169 3.82 13.35 5.62
C ILE A 169 3.97 14.28 4.42
N VAL A 170 4.09 13.67 3.24
CA VAL A 170 4.17 14.38 1.97
C VAL A 170 2.87 15.12 1.70
N LYS A 171 2.97 16.34 1.19
CA LYS A 171 1.85 17.15 0.69
C LYS A 171 1.95 17.31 -0.82
N LEU A 172 0.84 17.67 -1.47
CA LEU A 172 0.85 17.91 -2.93
C LEU A 172 1.81 19.05 -3.34
N SER A 173 2.02 20.04 -2.47
CA SER A 173 3.02 21.10 -2.66
C SER A 173 4.44 20.56 -2.74
N ASP A 174 4.76 19.46 -2.06
CA ASP A 174 6.09 18.84 -2.12
C ASP A 174 6.37 18.23 -3.51
N PHE A 175 5.34 18.01 -4.35
CA PHE A 175 5.49 17.64 -5.76
C PHE A 175 5.52 18.85 -6.72
N GLY A 176 5.60 20.07 -6.18
CA GLY A 176 5.62 21.32 -6.96
C GLY A 176 4.25 21.91 -7.26
N ALA A 177 3.18 21.49 -6.56
CA ALA A 177 1.88 22.16 -6.67
C ALA A 177 1.95 23.58 -6.11
N THR A 178 1.51 24.57 -6.90
CA THR A 178 1.48 26.00 -6.52
C THR A 178 0.06 26.54 -6.36
N ASN A 179 -0.94 25.73 -6.71
CA ASN A 179 -2.37 26.00 -6.59
C ASN A 179 -3.17 24.68 -6.65
N ASP A 180 -4.48 24.75 -6.48
CA ASP A 180 -5.35 23.57 -6.40
C ASP A 180 -5.50 22.85 -7.76
N ASP A 181 -5.38 23.56 -8.89
CA ASP A 181 -5.42 22.97 -10.23
C ASP A 181 -4.19 22.08 -10.48
N THR A 182 -3.01 22.59 -10.13
CA THR A 182 -1.75 21.84 -10.23
C THR A 182 -1.71 20.69 -9.22
N ALA A 183 -2.26 20.89 -8.02
CA ALA A 183 -2.42 19.83 -7.03
C ALA A 183 -3.30 18.68 -7.55
N THR A 184 -4.46 19.01 -8.16
CA THR A 184 -5.35 18.03 -8.79
C THR A 184 -4.65 17.27 -9.92
N SER A 185 -3.92 17.99 -10.78
CA SER A 185 -3.16 17.39 -11.89
C SER A 185 -2.08 16.42 -11.40
N LEU A 186 -1.37 16.76 -10.31
CA LEU A 186 -0.36 15.90 -9.70
C LEU A 186 -0.96 14.69 -8.99
N MET A 187 -2.08 14.85 -8.30
CA MET A 187 -2.80 13.75 -7.66
C MET A 187 -3.26 12.70 -8.69
N ASN A 188 -3.69 13.14 -9.88
CA ASN A 188 -4.08 12.26 -10.99
C ASN A 188 -2.96 11.35 -11.52
N LYS A 189 -1.72 11.64 -11.14
CA LYS A 189 -0.52 10.88 -11.57
C LYS A 189 -0.17 9.76 -10.57
N ILE A 190 -0.82 9.71 -9.41
CA ILE A 190 -0.45 8.82 -8.32
C ILE A 190 -1.27 7.53 -8.38
N SER A 191 -0.58 6.40 -8.55
CA SER A 191 -1.21 5.08 -8.53
C SER A 191 -0.28 3.96 -8.09
N PHE A 192 -0.87 2.88 -7.59
CA PHE A 192 -0.18 1.68 -7.14
C PHE A 192 -0.86 0.42 -7.68
N LEU A 193 -0.07 -0.60 -7.94
CA LEU A 193 -0.53 -1.95 -8.24
C LEU A 193 0.00 -2.90 -7.17
N PHE A 194 -0.91 -3.46 -6.38
CA PHE A 194 -0.61 -4.52 -5.43
C PHE A 194 -1.03 -5.88 -5.97
N ILE A 195 -0.28 -6.93 -5.58
CA ILE A 195 -0.63 -8.32 -5.82
C ILE A 195 -0.70 -9.02 -4.46
N PHE A 196 -1.83 -9.66 -4.19
CA PHE A 196 -2.05 -10.42 -2.96
C PHE A 196 -2.11 -11.90 -3.29
N ASP A 197 -1.34 -12.71 -2.56
CA ASP A 197 -1.50 -14.16 -2.57
C ASP A 197 -2.54 -14.55 -1.51
N ILE A 198 -3.74 -14.94 -1.96
CA ILE A 198 -4.88 -15.28 -1.10
C ILE A 198 -5.16 -16.79 -1.14
N LYS A 199 -5.63 -17.39 -0.05
CA LYS A 199 -6.13 -18.77 -0.05
C LYS A 199 -7.66 -18.74 -0.10
N LEU A 200 -8.24 -19.48 -1.05
CA LEU A 200 -9.67 -19.84 -1.07
C LEU A 200 -9.83 -21.29 -0.61
#